data_AF-A0A0R3MG65-F1
#
_entry.id   AF-A0A0R3MG65-F1
#
_cell.length_a   1.000
_cell.length_b   1.000
_cell.length_c   1.000
_cell.angle_alpha   90.00
_cell.angle_beta   90.00
_cell.angle_gamma   90.00
#
_symmetry.space_group_name_H-M   'P 1'
#
loop_
_entity.id
_entity.type
_entity.pdbx_description
1 polymer ?
#
loop_
_entity_poly.entity_id
_entity_poly.type
_entity_poly.pdbx_seq_one_letter_code
_entity_poly.pdbx_strand_id
1 'polypeptide(L)' 'MSKSERSDEYIIERIKKGKTGAMPAYGSVFTDGQIIAILAYIRGLDD' A
#
# COMPACT_ATOMS: atom_id res chain seq x y z
N MET A 1 -3.61 0.72 -18.10
CA MET A 1 -3.15 2.10 -17.78
C MET A 1 -1.96 2.00 -16.82
N SER A 2 -1.26 3.09 -16.46
CA SER A 2 0.09 2.99 -15.87
C SER A 2 0.07 2.50 -14.41
N LYS A 3 0.77 1.39 -14.13
CA LYS A 3 1.14 0.97 -12.78
C LYS A 3 1.86 2.14 -12.11
N SER A 4 1.48 2.50 -10.88
CA SER A 4 2.12 3.60 -10.16
C SER A 4 3.65 3.45 -10.18
N GLU A 5 4.37 4.41 -10.75
CA GLU A 5 5.85 4.44 -10.86
C GLU A 5 6.56 4.53 -9.49
N ARG A 6 5.79 4.74 -8.42
CA ARG A 6 6.29 4.82 -7.05
C ARG A 6 6.85 3.47 -6.62
N SER A 7 7.93 3.47 -5.83
CA SER A 7 8.54 2.25 -5.31
C SER A 7 7.62 1.49 -4.35
N ASP A 8 7.91 0.21 -4.15
CA ASP A 8 7.16 -0.64 -3.23
C ASP A 8 7.27 -0.15 -1.78
N GLU A 9 8.45 0.33 -1.37
CA GLU A 9 8.68 0.90 -0.04
C GLU A 9 7.81 2.13 0.19
N TYR A 10 7.67 2.99 -0.82
CA TYR A 10 6.78 4.14 -0.74
C TYR A 10 5.33 3.70 -0.51
N ILE A 11 4.85 2.72 -1.29
CA ILE A 11 3.46 2.25 -1.17
C ILE A 11 3.24 1.59 0.20
N ILE A 12 4.18 0.77 0.68
CA ILE A 12 4.14 0.15 2.01
C ILE A 12 4.05 1.22 3.09
N GLU A 13 4.91 2.24 3.05
CA GLU A 13 4.87 3.35 4.02
C GLU A 13 3.54 4.08 4.00
N ARG A 14 2.93 4.25 2.82
CA ARG A 14 1.62 4.88 2.69
C ARG A 14 0.49 4.00 3.22
N ILE A 15 0.57 2.68 3.10
CA ILE A 15 -0.40 1.77 3.73
C ILE A 15 -0.23 1.80 5.26
N LYS A 16 1.02 1.76 5.74
CA LYS A 16 1.33 1.76 7.19
C LYS A 16 0.91 3.05 7.87
N LYS A 17 1.32 4.20 7.34
CA LYS A 17 1.14 5.52 7.96
C LYS A 17 -0.07 6.29 7.45
N GLY A 18 -0.68 5.87 6.35
CA GLY A 18 -1.79 6.56 5.73
C GLY A 18 -1.38 7.88 5.07
N LYS A 19 -2.37 8.77 4.94
CA LYS A 19 -2.23 10.18 4.55
C LYS A 19 -3.40 10.95 5.14
N THR A 20 -3.08 11.92 5.98
CA THR A 20 -4.07 12.80 6.63
C THR A 20 -5.08 13.32 5.62
N GLY A 21 -6.38 13.11 5.91
CA GLY A 21 -7.50 13.57 5.09
C GLY A 21 -7.79 12.76 3.82
N ALA A 22 -7.03 11.69 3.51
CA ALA A 22 -7.25 10.89 2.30
C ALA A 22 -7.15 9.38 2.51
N MET A 23 -6.37 8.92 3.49
CA MET A 23 -6.15 7.49 3.73
C MET A 23 -5.83 7.25 5.22
N PRO A 24 -6.57 6.36 5.91
CA PRO A 24 -6.22 5.93 7.26
C PRO A 24 -4.87 5.21 7.33
N ALA A 25 -4.25 5.22 8.51
CA ALA A 25 -3.06 4.42 8.79
C ALA A 25 -3.47 2.98 9.12
N TYR A 26 -2.97 2.00 8.37
CA TYR A 26 -3.29 0.59 8.58
C TYR A 26 -2.19 -0.22 9.29
N GLY A 27 -1.07 0.42 9.66
CA GLY A 27 0.06 -0.26 10.31
C GLY A 27 -0.23 -0.84 11.70
N SER A 28 -1.30 -0.41 12.36
CA SER A 28 -1.78 -1.00 13.63
C SER A 28 -2.85 -2.07 13.44
N VAL A 29 -3.38 -2.23 12.22
CA VAL A 29 -4.48 -3.14 11.89
C VAL A 29 -3.97 -4.40 11.22
N PHE A 30 -2.95 -4.26 10.36
CA PHE A 30 -2.34 -5.37 9.62
C PHE A 30 -0.90 -5.60 10.04
N THR A 31 -0.48 -6.86 10.02
CA THR A 31 0.92 -7.24 10.14
C THR A 31 1.71 -6.84 8.89
N ASP A 32 3.03 -6.74 9.00
CA ASP A 32 3.90 -6.41 7.85
C ASP A 32 3.74 -7.41 6.69
N GLY A 33 3.57 -8.71 6.98
CA GLY A 33 3.31 -9.72 5.95
C GLY A 33 1.98 -9.50 5.21
N GLN A 34 0.93 -9.09 5.92
CA GLN A 34 -0.36 -8.76 5.31
C GLN A 34 -0.28 -7.49 4.46
N ILE A 35 0.50 -6.49 4.88
CA ILE A 35 0.73 -5.27 4.09
C ILE A 35 1.46 -5.58 2.78
N ILE A 36 2.45 -6.48 2.81
CA ILE A 36 3.13 -6.96 1.61
C ILE A 36 2.15 -7.69 0.67
N ALA A 37 1.26 -8.53 1.22
CA ALA A 37 0.23 -9.19 0.42
C ALA A 37 -0.74 -8.20 -0.24
N ILE A 38 -1.14 -7.13 0.47
CA ILE A 38 -1.96 -6.04 -0.09
C ILE A 38 -1.21 -5.31 -1.21
N LEU A 39 0.08 -5.00 -1.02
CA LEU A 39 0.90 -4.41 -2.09
C LEU A 39 0.93 -5.32 -3.32
N ALA A 40 1.19 -6.62 -3.15
CA ALA A 40 1.22 -7.58 -4.24
C ALA A 40 -0.12 -7.63 -4.99
N TYR A 41 -1.24 -7.60 -4.27
CA TYR A 41 -2.57 -7.46 -4.85
C TYR A 41 -2.68 -6.19 -5.69
N ILE A 42 -2.34 -5.01 -5.14
CA ILE A 42 -2.38 -3.72 -5.86
C ILE A 42 -1.53 -3.75 -7.14
N ARG A 43 -0.35 -4.40 -7.11
CA ARG A 43 0.54 -4.53 -8.27
C ARG A 43 0.03 -5.50 -9.34
N GLY A 44 -0.73 -6.50 -8.91
CA GLY A 44 -1.38 -7.49 -9.76
C GLY A 44 -2.73 -7.04 -10.31
N LEU A 45 -3.24 -5.89 -9.88
CA LEU A 45 -4.36 -5.22 -10.54
C LEU A 45 -3.85 -4.64 -11.88
N ASP A 46 -4.17 -5.33 -12.96
CA ASP A 46 -4.20 -4.78 -14.32
C ASP A 46 -5.67 -4.48 -14.68
N ASP A 47 -5.91 -3.45 -15.52
CA ASP A 47 -7.24 -3.13 -16.09
C ASP A 47 -7.78 -4.27 -16.97
#